data_AF-A0A962IFZ8-F1
#
_entry.id   AF-A0A962IFZ8-F1
#
_cell.length_a   1.000
_cell.length_b   1.000
_cell.length_c   1.000
_cell.angle_alpha   90.00
_cell.angle_beta   90.00
_cell.angle_gamma   90.00
#
_symmetry.space_group_name_H-M   'P 1'
#
loop_
_entity.id
_entity.type
_entity.pdbx_description
1 polymer ?
#
loop_
_entity_poly.entity_id
_entity_poly.type
_entity_poly.pdbx_seq_one_letter_code
_entity_poly.pdbx_strand_id
1 'polypeptide(L)'
;MGTPAQTQADGHFSPVALQSNLLKASLLWKQFCSRMVADYLEGDTPNVSNEAFTRAVSQWVASLVANPVPVFQAGVNYLADQTQLWQGMSARLAGLNDFPLSRHSSRDRRFKDESWQTNPLGAIMMQSYLNFADYWKSLTRVQDGMAEADAEKARFLINIMVDALAPNNYAMTNPEVWNAVLASNGENLVRGMENLLQDFQQGELRIRMTDTEAFEVGRDIATTPGQVVFRNELLELIQYNPSTPNVHQTPLLIIPPWINKYYIL
;
A
#
# COMPACT_ATOMS: atom_id res chain seq x y z
N MET A 1 3.04 15.15 1.30
CA MET A 1 3.84 14.06 0.68
C MET A 1 5.21 14.11 1.30
N GLY A 2 5.54 13.16 2.17
CA GLY A 2 6.89 13.05 2.71
C GLY A 2 7.87 12.84 1.56
N THR A 3 8.89 13.68 1.48
CA THR A 3 10.02 13.47 0.59
C THR A 3 10.55 12.05 0.83
N PRO A 4 10.72 11.21 -0.20
CA PRO A 4 11.37 9.92 -0.01
C PRO A 4 12.69 10.17 0.68
N ALA A 5 12.98 9.39 1.73
CA ALA A 5 14.17 9.56 2.54
C ALA A 5 15.39 9.63 1.62
N GLN A 6 15.94 10.84 1.44
CA GLN A 6 17.14 11.04 0.67
C GLN A 6 18.24 10.30 1.44
N THR A 7 18.61 9.16 0.89
CA THR A 7 19.69 8.36 1.44
C THR A 7 20.95 9.07 0.99
N GLN A 8 21.71 9.64 1.94
CA GLN A 8 23.05 10.16 1.67
C GLN A 8 23.89 8.94 1.27
N ALA A 9 23.95 8.69 -0.04
CA ALA A 9 24.74 7.63 -0.61
C ALA A 9 26.19 8.10 -0.62
N ASP A 10 26.90 7.90 0.49
CA ASP A 10 28.36 7.86 0.46
C ASP A 10 28.72 6.66 -0.42
N GLY A 11 29.13 6.94 -1.67
CA GLY A 11 29.17 6.02 -2.81
C GLY A 11 30.16 4.85 -2.73
N HIS A 12 30.54 4.38 -1.54
CA HIS A 12 31.40 3.22 -1.36
C HIS A 12 30.67 2.10 -0.60
N PHE A 13 30.47 0.98 -1.31
CA PHE A 13 30.00 -0.27 -0.70
C PHE A 13 31.02 -0.76 0.34
N SER A 14 30.58 -0.96 1.58
CA SER A 14 31.39 -1.45 2.68
C SER A 14 30.74 -2.72 3.27
N PRO A 15 31.33 -3.91 3.05
CA PRO A 15 30.81 -5.15 3.61
C PRO A 15 30.68 -5.13 5.13
N VAL A 16 31.61 -4.46 5.82
CA VAL A 16 31.63 -4.33 7.27
C VAL A 16 30.49 -3.42 7.76
N ALA A 17 30.27 -2.29 7.07
CA ALA A 17 29.16 -1.39 7.40
C ALA A 17 27.81 -2.07 7.16
N LEU A 18 27.67 -2.78 6.04
CA LEU A 18 26.48 -3.56 5.72
C LEU A 18 26.18 -4.59 6.82
N GLN A 19 27.17 -5.39 7.22
CA GLN A 19 26.99 -6.38 8.29
C GLN A 19 26.58 -5.72 9.62
N SER A 20 27.24 -4.62 10.00
CA SER A 20 26.91 -3.88 11.22
C SER A 20 25.48 -3.35 11.20
N ASN A 21 25.06 -2.74 10.09
CA ASN A 21 23.72 -2.17 9.94
C ASN A 21 22.63 -3.24 9.86
N LEU A 22 22.89 -4.37 9.20
CA LEU A 22 21.98 -5.53 9.22
C LEU A 22 21.81 -6.10 10.63
N LEU A 23 22.88 -6.19 11.42
CA LEU A 23 22.81 -6.61 12.81
C LEU A 23 21.96 -5.63 13.63
N LYS A 24 22.20 -4.32 13.50
CA LYS A 24 21.40 -3.28 14.17
C LYS A 24 19.92 -3.39 13.80
N ALA A 25 19.61 -3.46 12.50
CA ALA A 25 18.23 -3.61 12.02
C ALA A 25 17.58 -4.89 12.57
N SER A 26 18.30 -6.01 12.63
CA SER A 26 17.79 -7.26 13.19
C SER A 26 17.50 -7.18 14.70
N LEU A 27 18.27 -6.38 15.44
CA LEU A 27 18.04 -6.14 16.87
C LEU A 27 16.81 -5.25 17.09
N LEU A 28 16.67 -4.18 16.30
CA LEU A 28 15.48 -3.33 16.33
C LEU A 28 14.21 -4.13 15.96
N TRP A 29 14.29 -5.01 14.97
CA TRP A 29 13.20 -5.93 14.62
C TRP A 29 12.84 -6.86 15.78
N LYS A 30 13.83 -7.47 16.44
CA LYS A 30 13.58 -8.30 17.64
C LYS A 30 12.91 -7.50 18.75
N GLN A 31 13.36 -6.26 18.97
CA GLN A 31 12.75 -5.37 19.95
C GLN A 31 11.29 -5.07 19.60
N PHE A 32 11.00 -4.75 18.34
CA PHE A 32 9.64 -4.54 17.85
C PHE A 32 8.76 -5.77 18.10
N CYS A 33 9.21 -6.95 17.67
CA CYS A 33 8.48 -8.21 17.90
C CYS A 33 8.22 -8.47 19.38
N SER A 34 9.19 -8.19 20.26
CA SER A 34 9.01 -8.38 21.71
C SER A 34 7.94 -7.44 22.30
N ARG A 35 7.89 -6.17 21.86
CA ARG A 35 6.85 -5.22 22.30
C ARG A 35 5.48 -5.61 21.77
N MET A 36 5.40 -5.98 20.49
CA MET A 36 4.16 -6.44 19.86
C MET A 36 3.60 -7.69 20.55
N VAL A 37 4.45 -8.66 20.90
CA VAL A 37 4.01 -9.87 21.62
C VAL A 37 3.56 -9.55 23.04
N ALA A 38 4.25 -8.64 23.74
CA ALA A 38 3.82 -8.20 25.07
C ALA A 38 2.43 -7.54 25.01
N ASP A 39 2.23 -6.61 24.08
CA ASP A 39 0.94 -5.92 23.91
C ASP A 39 -0.18 -6.88 23.43
N TYR A 40 0.13 -7.87 22.58
CA TYR A 40 -0.84 -8.88 22.15
C TYR A 40 -1.30 -9.80 23.29
N LEU A 41 -0.43 -10.07 24.27
CA LEU A 41 -0.79 -10.86 25.46
C LEU A 41 -1.61 -10.06 26.47
N GLU A 42 -1.52 -8.72 26.44
CA GLU A 42 -2.24 -7.82 27.34
C GLU A 42 -3.53 -7.27 26.73
N GLY A 43 -3.64 -7.23 25.39
CA GLY A 43 -4.76 -6.65 24.66
C GLY A 43 -5.87 -7.64 24.29
N ASP A 44 -7.11 -7.18 24.40
CA ASP A 44 -8.28 -7.88 23.84
C ASP A 44 -8.25 -7.71 22.32
N THR A 45 -8.09 -8.79 21.55
CA THR A 45 -8.04 -8.70 20.09
C THR A 45 -9.36 -8.11 19.57
N PRO A 46 -9.34 -7.05 18.74
CA PRO A 46 -10.56 -6.50 18.18
C PRO A 46 -11.26 -7.58 17.34
N ASN A 47 -12.42 -8.03 17.83
CA ASN A 47 -13.25 -9.00 17.12
C ASN A 47 -13.96 -8.29 15.96
N VAL A 48 -13.25 -8.06 14.86
CA VAL A 48 -13.84 -7.53 13.62
C VAL A 48 -14.61 -8.67 12.95
N SER A 49 -15.77 -9.01 13.52
CA SER A 49 -16.70 -9.96 12.92
C SER A 49 -17.35 -9.32 11.69
N ASN A 50 -16.71 -9.46 10.54
CA ASN A 50 -17.24 -8.96 9.28
C ASN A 50 -18.09 -10.04 8.59
N GLU A 51 -19.12 -10.53 9.30
CA GLU A 51 -19.94 -11.69 8.90
C GLU A 51 -20.52 -11.57 7.49
N ALA A 52 -20.83 -10.34 7.06
CA ALA A 52 -21.33 -10.05 5.72
C ALA A 52 -20.30 -10.40 4.63
N PHE A 53 -19.02 -10.09 4.84
CA PHE A 53 -17.96 -10.43 3.90
C PHE A 53 -17.66 -11.93 3.93
N THR A 54 -17.61 -12.54 5.11
CA THR A 54 -17.41 -13.99 5.24
C THR A 54 -18.52 -14.77 4.52
N ARG A 55 -19.77 -14.33 4.66
CA ARG A 55 -20.92 -14.92 3.95
C ARG A 55 -20.85 -14.71 2.45
N ALA A 56 -20.51 -13.50 1.99
CA ALA A 56 -20.38 -13.21 0.57
C ALA A 56 -19.30 -14.09 -0.09
N VAL A 57 -18.15 -14.25 0.57
CA VAL A 57 -17.06 -15.11 0.09
C VAL A 57 -17.47 -16.58 0.09
N SER A 58 -18.14 -17.07 1.13
CA SER A 58 -18.55 -18.47 1.19
C SER A 58 -19.60 -18.81 0.11
N GLN A 59 -20.54 -17.90 -0.16
CA GLN A 59 -21.48 -18.02 -1.27
C GLN A 59 -20.78 -18.01 -2.63
N TRP A 60 -19.79 -17.13 -2.80
CA TRP A 60 -18.98 -17.10 -4.02
C TRP A 60 -18.21 -18.40 -4.23
N VAL A 61 -17.56 -18.94 -3.20
CA VAL A 61 -16.89 -20.24 -3.27
C VAL A 61 -17.90 -21.35 -3.63
N ALA A 62 -19.10 -21.34 -3.05
CA ALA A 62 -20.15 -22.30 -3.39
C ALA A 62 -20.57 -22.20 -4.86
N SER A 63 -20.64 -20.98 -5.42
CA SER A 63 -20.95 -20.76 -6.84
C SER A 63 -19.88 -21.35 -7.76
N LEU A 64 -18.61 -21.27 -7.39
CA LEU A 64 -17.50 -21.87 -8.14
C LEU A 64 -17.54 -23.40 -8.11
N VAL A 65 -17.96 -23.99 -6.99
CA VAL A 65 -18.14 -25.44 -6.87
C VAL A 65 -19.33 -25.90 -7.72
N ALA A 66 -20.42 -25.13 -7.73
CA ALA A 66 -21.60 -25.42 -8.53
C ALA A 66 -21.35 -25.29 -10.04
N ASN A 67 -20.48 -24.36 -10.44
CA ASN A 67 -20.04 -24.18 -11.82
C ASN A 67 -18.50 -24.30 -11.94
N PRO A 68 -17.96 -25.52 -12.09
CA PRO A 68 -16.51 -25.74 -12.14
C PRO A 68 -15.88 -25.36 -13.49
N VAL A 69 -16.68 -25.08 -14.53
CA VAL A 69 -16.15 -24.83 -15.90
C VAL A 69 -15.27 -23.57 -15.95
N PRO A 70 -15.69 -22.41 -15.41
CA PRO A 70 -14.82 -21.24 -15.30
C PRO A 70 -13.54 -21.50 -14.50
N VAL A 71 -13.60 -22.30 -13.43
CA VAL A 71 -12.44 -22.66 -12.61
C VAL A 71 -11.44 -23.47 -13.43
N PHE A 72 -11.92 -24.48 -14.15
CA PHE A 72 -11.08 -25.30 -15.02
C PHE A 72 -10.45 -24.46 -16.13
N GLN A 73 -11.24 -23.62 -16.81
CA GLN A 73 -10.75 -22.76 -17.89
C GLN A 73 -9.70 -21.76 -17.39
N ALA A 74 -9.96 -21.11 -16.26
CA ALA A 74 -8.99 -20.20 -15.64
C ALA A 74 -7.71 -20.95 -15.23
N GLY A 75 -7.83 -22.18 -14.71
CA GLY A 75 -6.70 -23.02 -14.33
C GLY A 75 -5.83 -23.42 -15.53
N VAL A 76 -6.44 -23.79 -16.66
CA VAL A 76 -5.72 -24.08 -17.91
C VAL A 76 -4.99 -22.83 -18.43
N ASN A 77 -5.65 -21.67 -18.41
CA ASN A 77 -5.04 -20.41 -18.81
C ASN A 77 -3.84 -20.06 -17.92
N TYR A 78 -4.01 -20.15 -16.60
CA TYR A 78 -2.94 -19.91 -15.62
C TYR A 78 -1.75 -20.85 -15.82
N LEU A 79 -2.01 -22.15 -16.04
CA LEU A 79 -0.96 -23.13 -16.31
C LEU A 79 -0.19 -22.79 -17.61
N ALA A 80 -0.91 -22.38 -18.65
CA ALA A 80 -0.29 -21.98 -19.91
C ALA A 80 0.57 -20.72 -19.73
N ASP A 81 0.08 -19.71 -19.00
CA ASP A 81 0.81 -18.48 -18.73
C ASP A 81 2.04 -18.72 -17.84
N GLN A 82 1.94 -19.61 -16.84
CA GLN A 82 3.07 -20.01 -16.00
C GLN A 82 4.11 -20.82 -16.78
N THR A 83 3.65 -21.71 -17.67
CA THR A 83 4.54 -22.50 -18.55
C THR A 83 5.30 -21.60 -19.51
N GLN A 84 4.63 -20.59 -20.09
CA GLN A 84 5.26 -19.61 -20.95
C GLN A 84 6.31 -18.77 -20.19
N LEU A 85 6.01 -18.38 -18.95
CA LEU A 85 6.99 -17.69 -18.09
C LEU A 85 8.25 -18.54 -17.89
N TRP A 86 8.09 -19.83 -17.55
CA TRP A 86 9.23 -20.73 -17.39
C TRP A 86 10.01 -20.92 -18.70
N GLN A 87 9.34 -21.11 -19.84
CA GLN A 87 9.99 -21.22 -21.14
C GLN A 87 10.76 -19.94 -21.50
N GLY A 88 10.16 -18.77 -21.30
CA GLY A 88 10.79 -17.48 -21.54
C GLY A 88 12.02 -17.28 -20.65
N MET A 89 11.95 -17.66 -19.38
CA MET A 89 13.08 -17.59 -18.45
C MET A 89 14.20 -18.55 -18.87
N SER A 90 13.88 -19.81 -19.21
CA SER A 90 14.86 -20.78 -19.70
C SER A 90 15.54 -20.29 -20.98
N ALA A 91 14.80 -19.68 -21.91
CA ALA A 91 15.35 -19.09 -23.11
C ALA A 91 16.30 -17.92 -22.81
N ARG A 92 15.93 -17.01 -21.90
CA ARG A 92 16.80 -15.90 -21.47
C ARG A 92 18.08 -16.39 -20.80
N LEU A 93 18.00 -17.39 -19.93
CA LEU A 93 19.18 -18.02 -19.31
C LEU A 93 20.08 -18.70 -20.34
N ALA A 94 19.51 -19.22 -21.43
CA ALA A 94 20.24 -19.77 -22.57
C ALA A 94 20.80 -18.70 -23.53
N GLY A 95 20.66 -17.40 -23.20
CA GLY A 95 21.18 -16.28 -23.99
C GLY A 95 20.23 -15.74 -25.06
N LEU A 96 18.99 -16.24 -25.13
CA LEU A 96 17.95 -15.75 -26.04
C LEU A 96 17.16 -14.62 -25.37
N ASN A 97 17.69 -13.40 -25.43
CA ASN A 97 17.18 -12.24 -24.69
C ASN A 97 15.83 -11.70 -25.19
N ASP A 98 15.43 -12.01 -26.43
CA ASP A 98 14.19 -11.51 -27.05
C ASP A 98 12.93 -12.31 -26.68
N PHE A 99 13.05 -13.35 -25.84
CA PHE A 99 11.87 -14.11 -25.42
C PHE A 99 11.00 -13.30 -24.44
N PRO A 100 9.69 -13.12 -24.75
CA PRO A 100 8.77 -12.45 -23.84
C PRO A 100 8.52 -13.33 -22.62
N LEU A 101 8.71 -12.78 -21.41
CA LEU A 101 8.40 -13.48 -20.15
C LEU A 101 6.89 -13.64 -19.93
N SER A 102 6.04 -12.93 -20.67
CA SER A 102 4.59 -13.09 -20.62
C SER A 102 3.87 -12.56 -21.85
N ARG A 103 2.55 -12.86 -21.91
CA ARG A 103 1.63 -12.31 -22.91
C ARG A 103 1.18 -10.89 -22.59
N HIS A 104 1.32 -10.44 -21.35
CA HIS A 104 0.77 -9.18 -20.86
C HIS A 104 1.90 -8.27 -20.37
N SER A 105 2.11 -7.13 -21.06
CA SER A 105 2.99 -6.09 -20.54
C SER A 105 2.48 -5.62 -19.17
N SER A 106 3.31 -5.67 -18.12
CA SER A 106 2.93 -5.11 -16.82
C SER A 106 2.70 -3.60 -16.97
N ARG A 107 1.42 -3.19 -16.95
CA ARG A 107 1.01 -1.78 -16.81
C ARG A 107 0.77 -1.41 -15.34
N ASP A 108 1.07 -2.33 -14.44
CA ASP A 108 0.84 -2.16 -13.02
C ASP A 108 1.88 -1.20 -12.43
N ARG A 109 1.40 -0.08 -11.86
CA ARG A 109 2.25 0.97 -11.29
C ARG A 109 3.13 0.46 -10.13
N ARG A 110 2.75 -0.65 -9.49
CA ARG A 110 3.51 -1.30 -8.40
C ARG A 110 4.88 -1.81 -8.87
N PHE A 111 5.02 -2.12 -10.16
CA PHE A 111 6.25 -2.67 -10.75
C PHE A 111 6.89 -1.70 -11.75
N LYS A 112 6.74 -0.39 -11.51
CA LYS A 112 7.28 0.66 -12.39
C LYS A 112 8.82 0.72 -12.37
N ASP A 113 9.44 0.36 -11.26
CA ASP A 113 10.90 0.41 -11.11
C ASP A 113 11.59 -0.58 -12.06
N GLU A 114 12.66 -0.15 -12.72
CA GLU A 114 13.39 -0.96 -13.70
C GLU A 114 14.04 -2.21 -13.06
N SER A 115 14.27 -2.22 -11.75
CA SER A 115 14.80 -3.38 -11.02
C SER A 115 13.90 -4.61 -11.11
N TRP A 116 12.59 -4.44 -11.32
CA TRP A 116 11.66 -5.54 -11.56
C TRP A 116 11.86 -6.21 -12.92
N GLN A 117 12.46 -5.52 -13.89
CA GLN A 117 12.71 -6.06 -15.23
C GLN A 117 14.16 -6.49 -15.43
N THR A 118 15.10 -5.77 -14.80
CA THR A 118 16.54 -6.04 -14.91
C THR A 118 17.00 -7.21 -14.04
N ASN A 119 16.40 -7.38 -12.85
CA ASN A 119 16.72 -8.52 -11.98
C ASN A 119 15.92 -9.76 -12.43
N PRO A 120 16.58 -10.87 -12.83
CA PRO A 120 15.88 -12.07 -13.28
C PRO A 120 14.91 -12.65 -12.25
N LEU A 121 15.26 -12.63 -10.95
CA LEU A 121 14.37 -13.10 -9.89
C LEU A 121 13.18 -12.16 -9.69
N GLY A 122 13.42 -10.84 -9.75
CA GLY A 122 12.36 -9.83 -9.69
C GLY A 122 11.35 -9.99 -10.83
N ALA A 123 11.84 -10.21 -12.05
CA ALA A 123 11.00 -10.39 -13.23
C ALA A 123 10.13 -11.66 -13.13
N ILE A 124 10.68 -12.76 -12.63
CA ILE A 124 9.92 -14.00 -12.40
C ILE A 124 8.86 -13.80 -11.32
N MET A 125 9.22 -13.20 -10.17
CA MET A 125 8.28 -12.97 -9.07
C MET A 125 7.14 -12.06 -9.48
N MET A 126 7.45 -10.93 -10.14
CA MET A 126 6.47 -10.01 -10.69
C MET A 126 5.53 -10.76 -11.64
N GLN A 127 6.07 -11.48 -12.62
CA GLN A 127 5.24 -12.09 -13.66
C GLN A 127 4.42 -13.27 -13.15
N SER A 128 4.97 -14.07 -12.25
CA SER A 128 4.24 -15.15 -11.57
C SER A 128 3.08 -14.58 -10.74
N TYR A 129 3.30 -13.45 -10.06
CA TYR A 129 2.25 -12.76 -9.32
C TYR A 129 1.16 -12.19 -10.24
N LEU A 130 1.53 -11.58 -11.37
CA LEU A 130 0.55 -11.04 -12.33
C LEU A 130 -0.33 -12.15 -12.90
N ASN A 131 0.26 -13.29 -13.29
CA ASN A 131 -0.50 -14.45 -13.77
C ASN A 131 -1.46 -14.97 -12.67
N PHE A 132 -1.01 -15.03 -11.42
CA PHE A 132 -1.83 -15.41 -10.29
C PHE A 132 -2.96 -14.41 -10.01
N ALA A 133 -2.68 -13.12 -10.08
CA ALA A 133 -3.67 -12.07 -9.89
C ALA A 133 -4.73 -12.09 -10.99
N ASP A 134 -4.33 -12.29 -12.25
CA ASP A 134 -5.26 -12.42 -13.38
C ASP A 134 -6.13 -13.66 -13.27
N TYR A 135 -5.57 -14.79 -12.82
CA TYR A 135 -6.33 -16.00 -12.48
C TYR A 135 -7.45 -15.70 -11.48
N TRP A 136 -7.14 -15.11 -10.32
CA TRP A 136 -8.16 -14.79 -9.31
C TRP A 136 -9.15 -13.72 -9.78
N LYS A 137 -8.68 -12.68 -10.49
CA LYS A 137 -9.55 -11.65 -11.07
C LYS A 137 -10.50 -12.22 -12.13
N SER A 138 -10.11 -13.27 -12.85
CA SER A 138 -11.01 -13.95 -13.78
C SER A 138 -12.12 -14.71 -13.04
N LEU A 139 -11.81 -15.34 -11.91
CA LEU A 139 -12.78 -16.09 -11.10
C LEU A 139 -13.81 -15.18 -10.40
N THR A 140 -13.42 -13.96 -10.01
CA THR A 140 -14.35 -13.01 -9.37
C THR A 140 -15.40 -12.42 -10.32
N ARG A 141 -15.33 -12.76 -11.62
CA ARG A 141 -16.38 -12.48 -12.62
C ARG A 141 -17.47 -13.54 -12.65
N VAL A 142 -17.25 -14.69 -12.02
CA VAL A 142 -18.25 -15.75 -11.87
C VAL A 142 -19.19 -15.36 -10.74
N GLN A 143 -20.49 -15.27 -11.03
CA GLN A 143 -21.51 -14.81 -10.08
C GLN A 143 -22.81 -15.61 -10.14
N ASP A 144 -22.74 -16.88 -10.58
CA ASP A 144 -23.92 -17.73 -10.75
C ASP A 144 -24.71 -17.87 -9.45
N GLY A 145 -25.98 -17.43 -9.48
CA GLY A 145 -26.90 -17.56 -8.36
C GLY A 145 -26.66 -16.58 -7.19
N MET A 146 -25.79 -15.59 -7.34
CA MET A 146 -25.53 -14.57 -6.32
C MET A 146 -26.23 -13.25 -6.61
N ALA A 147 -26.62 -12.53 -5.56
CA ALA A 147 -27.03 -11.14 -5.68
C ALA A 147 -25.81 -10.26 -6.02
N GLU A 148 -25.98 -9.29 -6.91
CA GLU A 148 -24.89 -8.41 -7.38
C GLU A 148 -24.12 -7.75 -6.22
N ALA A 149 -24.85 -7.28 -5.20
CA ALA A 149 -24.24 -6.64 -4.03
C ALA A 149 -23.33 -7.58 -3.21
N ASP A 150 -23.63 -8.88 -3.17
CA ASP A 150 -22.78 -9.86 -2.47
C ASP A 150 -21.62 -10.32 -3.37
N ALA A 151 -21.82 -10.39 -4.69
CA ALA A 151 -20.75 -10.61 -5.65
C ALA A 151 -19.70 -9.48 -5.61
N GLU A 152 -20.13 -8.22 -5.50
CA GLU A 152 -19.23 -7.07 -5.33
C GLU A 152 -18.42 -7.14 -4.04
N LYS A 153 -19.03 -7.52 -2.91
CA LYS A 153 -18.31 -7.70 -1.63
C LYS A 153 -17.27 -8.81 -1.72
N ALA A 154 -17.63 -9.95 -2.31
CA ALA A 154 -16.70 -11.07 -2.52
C ALA A 154 -15.54 -10.64 -3.42
N ARG A 155 -15.83 -10.01 -4.56
CA ARG A 155 -14.82 -9.47 -5.49
C ARG A 155 -13.89 -8.48 -4.80
N PHE A 156 -14.44 -7.56 -4.00
CA PHE A 156 -13.65 -6.60 -3.23
C PHE A 156 -12.70 -7.28 -2.26
N LEU A 157 -13.18 -8.24 -1.45
CA LEU A 157 -12.32 -8.91 -0.48
C LEU A 157 -11.25 -9.79 -1.15
N ILE A 158 -11.61 -10.51 -2.21
CA ILE A 158 -10.64 -11.32 -2.96
C ILE A 158 -9.57 -10.43 -3.58
N ASN A 159 -9.94 -9.26 -4.14
CA ASN A 159 -8.94 -8.31 -4.65
C ASN A 159 -8.02 -7.82 -3.54
N ILE A 160 -8.52 -7.50 -2.34
CA ILE A 160 -7.68 -7.16 -1.18
C ILE A 160 -6.70 -8.28 -0.84
N MET A 161 -7.18 -9.53 -0.79
CA MET A 161 -6.34 -10.69 -0.49
C MET A 161 -5.26 -10.90 -1.55
N VAL A 162 -5.61 -10.80 -2.83
CA VAL A 162 -4.68 -10.93 -3.96
C VAL A 162 -3.68 -9.77 -3.96
N ASP A 163 -4.11 -8.54 -3.67
CA ASP A 163 -3.23 -7.38 -3.60
C ASP A 163 -2.30 -7.44 -2.38
N ALA A 164 -2.73 -8.03 -1.27
CA ALA A 164 -1.89 -8.25 -0.10
C ALA A 164 -0.71 -9.20 -0.39
N LEU A 165 -0.91 -10.18 -1.26
CA LEU A 165 0.11 -11.16 -1.67
C LEU A 165 1.13 -10.60 -2.69
N ALA A 166 1.01 -9.34 -3.10
CA ALA A 166 1.90 -8.75 -4.08
C ALA A 166 3.36 -8.70 -3.57
N PRO A 167 4.35 -9.13 -4.37
CA PRO A 167 5.74 -9.25 -3.92
C PRO A 167 6.40 -7.91 -3.59
N ASN A 168 5.86 -6.78 -4.06
CA ASN A 168 6.33 -5.45 -3.70
C ASN A 168 6.03 -5.08 -2.23
N ASN A 169 5.05 -5.75 -1.60
CA ASN A 169 4.66 -5.49 -0.21
C ASN A 169 5.68 -6.02 0.79
N TYR A 170 6.57 -6.93 0.38
CA TYR A 170 7.52 -7.59 1.27
C TYR A 170 8.96 -7.19 0.93
N ALA A 171 9.68 -6.68 1.92
CA ALA A 171 11.07 -6.24 1.76
C ALA A 171 11.99 -7.34 1.19
N MET A 172 11.75 -8.60 1.54
CA MET A 172 12.58 -9.73 1.10
C MET A 172 12.45 -10.03 -0.39
N THR A 173 11.28 -9.79 -0.97
CA THR A 173 10.97 -10.06 -2.39
C THR A 173 11.04 -8.82 -3.27
N ASN A 174 11.23 -7.63 -2.68
CA ASN A 174 11.27 -6.38 -3.41
C ASN A 174 12.73 -6.03 -3.83
N PRO A 175 13.06 -6.05 -5.13
CA PRO A 175 14.42 -5.75 -5.61
C PRO A 175 14.83 -4.29 -5.37
N GLU A 176 13.88 -3.35 -5.33
CA GLU A 176 14.15 -1.93 -5.03
C GLU A 176 14.71 -1.78 -3.61
N VAL A 177 14.18 -2.54 -2.66
CA VAL A 177 14.66 -2.55 -1.27
C VAL A 177 16.10 -3.05 -1.21
N TRP A 178 16.42 -4.14 -1.93
CA TRP A 178 17.78 -4.66 -1.97
C TRP A 178 18.77 -3.70 -2.63
N ASN A 179 18.36 -3.01 -3.70
CA ASN A 179 19.17 -1.96 -4.32
C ASN A 179 19.44 -0.82 -3.32
N ALA A 180 18.43 -0.38 -2.57
CA ALA A 180 18.59 0.63 -1.53
C ALA A 180 19.47 0.14 -0.37
N VAL A 181 19.39 -1.13 0.02
CA VAL A 181 20.27 -1.76 1.03
C VAL A 181 21.71 -1.72 0.56
N LEU A 182 21.99 -2.11 -0.69
CA LEU A 182 23.35 -2.08 -1.24
C LEU A 182 23.88 -0.65 -1.37
N ALA A 183 23.05 0.29 -1.84
CA ALA A 183 23.42 1.69 -2.01
C ALA A 183 23.68 2.41 -0.68
N SER A 184 22.99 2.01 0.39
CA SER A 184 23.08 2.64 1.72
C SER A 184 23.90 1.83 2.73
N ASN A 185 24.54 0.75 2.31
CA ASN A 185 25.16 -0.22 3.22
C ASN A 185 24.21 -0.64 4.37
N GLY A 186 22.93 -0.82 4.08
CA GLY A 186 21.88 -1.23 5.02
C GLY A 186 21.39 -0.15 5.99
N GLU A 187 21.84 1.10 5.87
CA GLU A 187 21.38 2.19 6.73
C GLU A 187 19.87 2.48 6.57
N ASN A 188 19.34 2.30 5.36
CA ASN A 188 17.91 2.44 5.07
C ASN A 188 17.04 1.54 5.97
N LEU A 189 17.48 0.31 6.25
CA LEU A 189 16.78 -0.64 7.12
C LEU A 189 16.82 -0.22 8.58
N VAL A 190 17.96 0.28 9.06
CA VAL A 190 18.10 0.77 10.44
C VAL A 190 17.10 1.90 10.67
N ARG A 191 17.12 2.92 9.79
CA ARG A 191 16.21 4.07 9.86
C ARG A 191 14.74 3.65 9.77
N GLY A 192 14.41 2.71 8.87
CA GLY A 192 13.07 2.17 8.75
C GLY A 192 12.58 1.46 10.02
N MET A 193 13.45 0.70 10.68
CA MET A 193 13.12 0.03 11.95
C MET A 193 13.02 1.02 13.13
N GLU A 194 13.84 2.07 13.16
CA GLU A 194 13.72 3.15 14.15
C GLU A 194 12.37 3.87 14.02
N ASN A 195 11.97 4.21 12.80
CA ASN A 195 10.66 4.80 12.52
C ASN A 195 9.53 3.85 12.95
N LEU A 196 9.63 2.56 12.61
CA LEU A 196 8.63 1.56 13.01
C LEU A 196 8.49 1.46 14.55
N LEU A 197 9.61 1.47 15.27
CA LEU A 197 9.62 1.44 16.73
C LEU A 197 9.09 2.74 17.36
N GLN A 198 9.29 3.88 16.70
CA GLN A 198 8.77 5.17 17.14
C GLN A 198 7.25 5.28 16.93
N ASP A 199 6.76 4.75 15.81
CA ASP A 199 5.34 4.70 15.44
C ASP A 199 4.57 3.66 16.27
N PHE A 200 5.28 2.67 16.82
CA PHE A 200 4.72 1.68 17.73
C PHE A 200 4.68 2.21 19.17
N GLN A 201 3.51 2.71 19.60
CA GLN A 201 3.30 3.25 20.95
C GLN A 201 2.07 2.58 21.58
N GLN A 202 2.25 1.97 22.76
CA GLN A 202 1.17 1.42 23.60
C GLN A 202 0.23 0.45 22.85
N GLY A 203 0.77 -0.59 22.21
CA GLY A 203 -0.05 -1.60 21.50
C GLY A 203 -0.62 -1.15 20.16
N GLU A 204 -0.50 0.12 19.80
CA GLU A 204 -1.03 0.65 18.55
C GLU A 204 0.10 1.10 17.60
N LEU A 205 0.03 0.60 16.36
CA LEU A 205 0.82 1.13 15.25
C LEU A 205 0.19 2.44 14.77
N ARG A 206 0.72 3.58 15.23
CA ARG A 206 0.29 4.91 14.80
C ARG A 206 1.27 5.45 13.78
N ILE A 207 1.07 5.03 12.52
CA ILE A 207 1.90 5.45 11.40
C ILE A 207 1.77 6.96 11.21
N ARG A 208 2.86 7.71 11.44
CA ARG A 208 2.87 9.17 11.27
C ARG A 208 2.85 9.48 9.77
N MET A 209 1.68 9.86 9.25
CA MET A 209 1.50 10.19 7.83
C MET A 209 2.05 11.57 7.45
N THR A 210 2.19 12.48 8.43
CA THR A 210 2.70 13.84 8.25
C THR A 210 3.30 14.29 9.58
N ASP A 211 4.28 15.18 9.51
CA ASP A 211 4.79 15.84 10.70
C ASP A 211 3.69 16.72 11.31
N THR A 212 3.23 16.30 12.49
CA THR A 212 2.18 16.99 13.25
C THR A 212 2.64 18.33 13.82
N GLU A 213 3.96 18.56 13.88
CA GLU A 213 4.57 19.78 14.43
C GLU A 213 4.99 20.77 13.34
N ALA A 214 4.93 20.37 12.06
CA ALA A 214 5.34 21.20 10.95
C ALA A 214 4.36 22.34 10.61
N PHE A 215 3.12 22.27 11.09
CA PHE A 215 2.07 23.23 10.76
C PHE A 215 1.34 23.78 11.98
N GLU A 216 1.25 25.09 12.05
CA GLU A 216 0.59 25.86 13.09
C GLU A 216 -0.59 26.67 12.52
N VAL A 217 -1.80 26.32 12.96
CA VAL A 217 -3.03 27.01 12.53
C VAL A 217 -2.98 28.47 12.93
N GLY A 218 -3.18 29.35 11.94
CA GLY A 218 -3.09 30.81 12.08
C GLY A 218 -1.71 31.37 11.70
N ARG A 219 -0.69 30.53 11.52
CA ARG A 219 0.67 30.96 11.12
C ARG A 219 1.04 30.52 9.71
N ASP A 220 0.83 29.24 9.38
CA ASP A 220 1.13 28.66 8.07
C ASP A 220 -0.09 28.02 7.39
N ILE A 221 -1.12 27.69 8.15
CA ILE A 221 -2.43 27.20 7.67
C ILE A 221 -3.53 28.14 8.17
N ALA A 222 -4.59 28.33 7.36
CA ALA A 222 -5.72 29.20 7.70
C ALA A 222 -5.33 30.65 8.00
N THR A 223 -4.38 31.20 7.23
CA THR A 223 -3.76 32.52 7.44
C THR A 223 -4.47 33.67 6.74
N THR A 224 -5.62 33.41 6.08
CA THR A 224 -6.36 34.48 5.39
C THR A 224 -6.87 35.50 6.41
N PRO A 225 -6.51 36.78 6.30
CA PRO A 225 -6.93 37.79 7.27
C PRO A 225 -8.45 37.87 7.36
N GLY A 226 -8.96 37.74 8.58
CA GLY A 226 -10.39 37.75 8.86
C GLY A 226 -10.65 37.87 10.35
N GLN A 227 -11.92 38.04 10.71
CA GLN A 227 -12.34 38.18 12.10
C GLN A 227 -13.57 37.33 12.38
N VAL A 228 -13.66 36.80 13.60
CA VAL A 228 -14.86 36.12 14.08
C VAL A 228 -15.90 37.18 14.43
N VAL A 229 -16.99 37.24 13.67
CA VAL A 229 -18.06 38.25 13.83
C VAL A 229 -19.27 37.72 14.59
N PHE A 230 -19.38 36.40 14.73
CA PHE A 230 -20.42 35.73 15.52
C PHE A 230 -19.91 34.39 16.06
N ARG A 231 -20.30 34.03 17.28
CA ARG A 231 -19.92 32.77 17.95
C ARG A 231 -21.08 32.26 18.79
N ASN A 232 -21.35 30.95 18.72
CA ASN A 232 -22.25 30.24 19.63
C ASN A 232 -21.67 28.86 19.99
N GLU A 233 -22.46 27.98 20.61
CA GLU A 233 -22.02 26.63 21.01
C GLU A 233 -21.72 25.70 19.84
N LEU A 234 -22.24 25.99 18.65
CA LEU A 234 -22.13 25.12 17.47
C LEU A 234 -21.10 25.63 16.46
N LEU A 235 -20.97 26.94 16.29
CA LEU A 235 -20.19 27.54 15.21
C LEU A 235 -19.54 28.88 15.56
N GLU A 236 -18.54 29.20 14.77
CA GLU A 236 -17.95 30.53 14.64
C GLU A 236 -18.12 31.01 13.20
N LEU A 237 -18.63 32.23 13.03
CA LEU A 237 -18.75 32.88 11.73
C LEU A 237 -17.54 33.80 11.51
N ILE A 238 -16.76 33.50 10.47
CA ILE A 238 -15.58 34.27 10.10
C ILE A 238 -15.95 35.19 8.92
N GLN A 239 -15.69 36.49 9.06
CA GLN A 239 -15.72 37.44 7.97
C GLN A 239 -14.29 37.76 7.54
N TYR A 240 -13.92 37.40 6.31
CA TYR A 240 -12.61 37.70 5.76
C TYR A 240 -12.47 39.17 5.36
N ASN A 241 -11.27 39.70 5.49
CA ASN A 241 -10.96 41.06 5.07
C ASN A 241 -11.03 41.15 3.53
N PRO A 242 -11.62 42.22 2.97
CA PRO A 242 -11.63 42.41 1.53
C PRO A 242 -10.20 42.57 1.00
N SER A 243 -9.85 41.80 -0.02
CA SER A 243 -8.56 41.91 -0.73
C SER A 243 -8.58 42.93 -1.88
N THR A 244 -9.74 43.52 -2.17
CA THR A 244 -9.96 44.48 -3.26
C THR A 244 -10.73 45.72 -2.77
N PRO A 245 -10.58 46.89 -3.42
CA PRO A 245 -11.34 48.10 -3.05
C PRO A 245 -12.85 47.98 -3.25
N ASN A 246 -13.27 47.23 -4.27
CA ASN A 246 -14.68 46.97 -4.60
C ASN A 246 -14.97 45.47 -4.48
N VAL A 247 -16.14 45.12 -3.95
CA VAL A 247 -16.64 43.75 -3.83
C VAL A 247 -18.06 43.66 -4.40
N HIS A 248 -18.53 42.44 -4.69
CA HIS A 248 -19.92 42.24 -5.10
C HIS A 248 -20.90 42.56 -3.96
N GLN A 249 -22.08 43.07 -4.31
CA GLN A 249 -23.11 43.44 -3.34
C GLN A 249 -23.65 42.23 -2.57
N THR A 250 -23.77 41.07 -3.23
CA THR A 250 -24.24 39.84 -2.60
C THR A 250 -23.06 39.08 -1.96
N PRO A 251 -23.11 38.79 -0.64
CA PRO A 251 -22.04 38.06 0.03
C PRO A 251 -22.06 36.56 -0.33
N LEU A 252 -20.89 35.92 -0.28
CA LEU A 252 -20.74 34.47 -0.37
C LEU A 252 -20.67 33.87 1.03
N LEU A 253 -21.55 32.93 1.34
CA LEU A 253 -21.50 32.12 2.56
C LEU A 253 -20.96 30.73 2.24
N ILE A 254 -19.88 30.34 2.91
CA ILE A 254 -19.26 29.02 2.77
C ILE A 254 -19.63 28.18 4.00
N ILE A 255 -20.23 27.01 3.78
CA ILE A 255 -20.58 26.06 4.84
C ILE A 255 -19.69 24.82 4.68
N PRO A 256 -18.62 24.68 5.49
CA PRO A 256 -17.70 23.56 5.40
C PRO A 256 -18.35 22.24 5.88
N PRO A 257 -17.82 21.07 5.48
CA PRO A 257 -18.20 19.80 6.07
C PRO A 257 -17.84 19.76 7.57
N TRP A 258 -18.65 19.05 8.36
CA TRP A 258 -18.51 18.96 9.82
C TRP A 258 -17.62 17.80 10.31
N ILE A 259 -17.26 16.88 9.41
CA ILE A 259 -16.40 15.73 9.73
C ILE A 259 -14.93 16.17 9.86
N ASN A 260 -14.51 17.13 9.05
CA ASN A 260 -13.16 17.68 9.02
C ASN A 260 -13.17 19.17 9.38
N LYS A 261 -12.00 19.75 9.63
CA LYS A 261 -11.87 21.18 9.92
C LYS A 261 -12.06 22.03 8.66
N TYR A 262 -12.57 23.26 8.82
CA TYR A 262 -12.99 24.13 7.71
C TYR A 262 -11.85 24.50 6.73
N TYR A 263 -10.61 24.55 7.21
CA TYR A 263 -9.45 24.97 6.42
C TYR A 263 -8.86 23.85 5.53
N ILE A 264 -9.60 22.75 5.37
CA ILE A 264 -9.28 21.64 4.45
C ILE A 264 -10.07 21.76 3.13
N LEU A 265 -10.88 22.83 2.99
CA LEU A 265 -11.60 23.17 1.74
C LEU A 265 -10.65 23.49 0.57
#